data_AF-X1IMZ2-F1
#
_entry.id   AF-X1IMZ2-F1
#
_cell.length_a   1.000
_cell.length_b   1.000
_cell.length_c   1.000
_cell.angle_alpha   90.00
_cell.angle_beta   90.00
_cell.angle_gamma   90.00
#
_symmetry.space_group_name_H-M   'P 1'
#
loop_
_entity.id
_entity.type
_entity.pdbx_description
1 polymer ?
#
loop_
_entity_poly.entity_id
_entity_poly.type
_entity_poly.pdbx_seq_one_letter_code
_entity_poly.pdbx_strand_id
1 'polypeptide(L)'
;MLNLTDENFEQEIQNAEKPVVVDFWAEWCAPCSVLTPILEKLVNEFEGKFILAKANLDEARRTAQKYGIDRIPMVILFNGGKPISGFIGVRPESVVRELLDKMLKENENKNEKIEELIKEYEEYAEKNGFKLSPNREVVERLIKGMLENEKKFGERYCPCRRITGNKEEDKGKICPCHWHREEIERDGHCFCGLFVK
;
A
#
# COMPACT_ATOMS: atom_id res chain seq x y z
N MET A 1 -17.70 -10.15 -7.60
CA MET A 1 -17.74 -8.68 -7.59
C MET A 1 -18.25 -8.23 -6.24
N LEU A 2 -17.53 -7.34 -5.56
CA LEU A 2 -17.90 -6.82 -4.24
C LEU A 2 -18.54 -5.44 -4.37
N ASN A 3 -19.60 -5.18 -3.59
CA ASN A 3 -20.18 -3.84 -3.48
C ASN A 3 -19.72 -3.23 -2.17
N LEU A 4 -19.07 -2.08 -2.27
CA LEU A 4 -18.47 -1.38 -1.14
C LEU A 4 -19.30 -0.15 -0.77
N THR A 5 -19.59 -0.04 0.52
CA THR A 5 -20.24 1.10 1.17
C THR A 5 -19.30 1.69 2.20
N ASP A 6 -19.67 2.82 2.80
CA ASP A 6 -18.90 3.38 3.92
C ASP A 6 -18.73 2.42 5.11
N GLU A 7 -19.59 1.41 5.25
CA GLU A 7 -19.58 0.49 6.41
C GLU A 7 -18.58 -0.65 6.24
N ASN A 8 -18.42 -1.18 5.02
CA ASN A 8 -17.60 -2.36 4.78
C ASN A 8 -16.27 -2.07 4.07
N PHE A 9 -16.09 -0.89 3.47
CA PHE A 9 -14.95 -0.61 2.58
C PHE A 9 -13.61 -0.94 3.23
N GLU A 10 -13.34 -0.43 4.43
CA GLU A 10 -12.03 -0.61 5.06
C GLU A 10 -11.75 -2.08 5.37
N GLN A 11 -12.74 -2.79 5.91
CA GLN A 11 -12.60 -4.19 6.28
C GLN A 11 -12.38 -5.07 5.05
N GLU A 12 -13.18 -4.89 3.99
CA GLU A 12 -13.06 -5.66 2.76
C GLU A 12 -11.72 -5.43 2.06
N ILE A 13 -11.27 -4.18 1.98
CA ILE A 13 -10.00 -3.84 1.33
C ILE A 13 -8.78 -4.25 2.16
N GLN A 14 -8.87 -4.21 3.49
CA GLN A 14 -7.79 -4.62 4.37
C GLN A 14 -7.62 -6.14 4.41
N ASN A 15 -8.72 -6.88 4.43
CA ASN A 15 -8.71 -8.34 4.58
C ASN A 15 -8.62 -9.08 3.24
N ALA A 16 -8.65 -8.37 2.11
CA ALA A 16 -8.50 -8.98 0.80
C ALA A 16 -7.12 -9.64 0.64
N GLU A 17 -7.11 -10.95 0.35
CA GLU A 17 -5.89 -11.71 0.06
C GLU A 17 -5.23 -11.32 -1.28
N LYS A 18 -5.99 -10.63 -2.13
CA LYS A 18 -5.56 -10.20 -3.47
C LYS A 18 -5.75 -8.69 -3.60
N PRO A 19 -4.97 -8.03 -4.47
CA PRO A 19 -5.21 -6.63 -4.78
C PRO A 19 -6.65 -6.40 -5.25
N VAL A 20 -7.27 -5.31 -4.81
CA VAL A 20 -8.66 -4.97 -5.12
C VAL A 20 -8.69 -3.75 -6.03
N VAL A 21 -9.22 -3.90 -7.23
CA VAL A 21 -9.52 -2.79 -8.13
C VAL A 21 -10.92 -2.29 -7.79
N VAL A 22 -11.02 -1.05 -7.33
CA VAL A 22 -12.29 -0.41 -6.98
C VAL A 22 -12.70 0.55 -8.10
N ASP A 23 -13.88 0.31 -8.67
CA ASP A 23 -14.59 1.22 -9.58
C ASP A 23 -15.50 2.16 -8.76
N PHE A 24 -15.08 3.43 -8.62
CA PHE A 24 -15.88 4.48 -8.01
C PHE A 24 -16.81 5.09 -9.06
N TRP A 25 -18.11 4.97 -8.86
CA TRP A 25 -19.15 5.25 -9.84
C TRP A 25 -20.41 5.86 -9.21
N ALA A 26 -21.39 6.24 -10.03
CA ALA A 26 -22.74 6.62 -9.59
C ALA A 26 -23.77 6.45 -10.71
N GLU A 27 -25.06 6.39 -10.37
CA GLU A 27 -26.16 6.24 -11.35
C GLU A 27 -26.27 7.42 -12.32
N TRP A 28 -25.95 8.62 -11.84
CA TRP A 28 -25.95 9.85 -12.65
C TRP A 28 -24.68 10.02 -13.50
N CYS A 29 -23.77 9.05 -13.49
CA CYS A 29 -22.54 9.06 -14.26
C CYS A 29 -22.70 8.27 -15.57
N ALA A 30 -23.12 8.95 -16.64
CA ALA A 30 -23.24 8.33 -17.96
C ALA A 30 -21.94 7.63 -18.43
N PRO A 31 -20.72 8.20 -18.28
CA PRO A 31 -19.48 7.51 -18.68
C PRO A 31 -19.18 6.23 -17.87
N CYS A 32 -19.71 6.09 -16.65
CA CYS A 32 -19.50 4.91 -15.81
C CYS A 32 -20.15 3.67 -16.43
N SER A 33 -21.32 3.83 -17.07
CA SER A 33 -22.03 2.74 -17.76
C SER A 33 -21.21 2.04 -18.87
N VAL A 34 -20.20 2.72 -19.41
CA VAL A 34 -19.27 2.18 -20.41
C VAL A 34 -18.06 1.51 -19.76
N LEU A 35 -17.54 2.08 -18.68
CA LEU A 35 -16.32 1.58 -18.03
C LEU A 35 -16.58 0.31 -17.21
N THR A 36 -17.68 0.24 -16.45
CA THR A 36 -17.95 -0.91 -15.57
C THR A 36 -17.96 -2.24 -16.35
N PRO A 37 -18.66 -2.38 -17.50
CA PRO A 37 -18.62 -3.63 -18.28
C PRO A 37 -17.23 -3.99 -18.82
N ILE A 38 -16.39 -2.98 -19.14
CA ILE A 38 -15.00 -3.21 -19.54
C ILE A 38 -14.22 -3.84 -18.39
N LEU A 39 -14.34 -3.29 -17.17
CA LEU A 39 -13.67 -3.84 -15.98
C LEU A 39 -14.16 -5.25 -15.63
N GLU A 40 -15.47 -5.50 -15.72
CA GLU A 40 -16.07 -6.83 -15.50
C GLU A 40 -15.59 -7.87 -16.51
N LYS A 41 -15.33 -7.47 -17.76
CA LYS A 41 -14.71 -8.34 -18.74
C LYS A 41 -13.24 -8.62 -18.38
N LEU A 42 -12.48 -7.56 -18.08
CA LEU A 42 -11.04 -7.66 -17.80
C LEU A 42 -10.76 -8.46 -16.52
N VAL A 43 -11.57 -8.39 -15.48
CA VAL A 43 -11.34 -9.20 -14.26
C VAL A 43 -11.36 -10.71 -14.56
N ASN A 44 -12.18 -11.16 -15.51
CA ASN A 44 -12.20 -12.56 -15.92
C ASN A 44 -10.93 -12.94 -16.69
N GLU A 45 -10.48 -12.07 -17.59
CA GLU A 45 -9.28 -12.32 -18.42
C GLU A 45 -7.97 -12.23 -17.65
N PHE A 46 -7.94 -11.49 -16.55
CA PHE A 46 -6.78 -11.41 -15.66
C PHE A 46 -6.72 -12.60 -14.69
N GLU A 47 -7.59 -13.62 -14.85
CA GLU A 47 -7.53 -14.91 -14.17
C GLU A 47 -7.36 -14.80 -12.64
N GLY A 48 -8.06 -13.84 -12.04
CA GLY A 48 -8.03 -13.63 -10.60
C GLY A 48 -6.73 -13.04 -10.06
N LYS A 49 -5.93 -12.31 -10.87
CA LYS A 49 -4.83 -11.47 -10.38
C LYS A 49 -5.28 -10.33 -9.47
N PHE A 50 -6.55 -9.93 -9.56
CA PHE A 50 -7.17 -8.94 -8.69
C PHE A 50 -8.65 -9.25 -8.47
N ILE A 51 -9.24 -8.61 -7.46
CA ILE A 51 -10.68 -8.62 -7.20
C ILE A 51 -11.27 -7.32 -7.73
N LEU A 52 -12.36 -7.39 -8.50
CA LEU A 52 -13.14 -6.21 -8.87
C LEU A 52 -14.20 -5.90 -7.81
N ALA A 53 -14.19 -4.67 -7.33
CA ALA A 53 -15.17 -4.11 -6.43
C ALA A 53 -15.74 -2.80 -6.98
N LYS A 54 -16.95 -2.44 -6.57
CA LYS A 54 -17.63 -1.21 -6.95
C LYS A 54 -17.97 -0.40 -5.71
N ALA A 55 -17.77 0.91 -5.77
CA ALA A 55 -18.15 1.85 -4.71
C ALA A 55 -19.05 2.94 -5.32
N ASN A 56 -20.34 2.91 -4.99
CA ASN A 56 -21.26 3.96 -5.41
C ASN A 56 -21.03 5.21 -4.55
N LEU A 57 -20.80 6.37 -5.15
CA LEU A 57 -20.55 7.62 -4.44
C LEU A 57 -21.71 8.06 -3.55
N ASP A 58 -22.94 7.61 -3.80
CA ASP A 58 -24.08 7.90 -2.93
C ASP A 58 -24.09 7.06 -1.65
N GLU A 59 -23.46 5.87 -1.65
CA GLU A 59 -23.40 4.92 -0.53
C GLU A 59 -22.03 4.91 0.18
N ALA A 60 -20.98 5.33 -0.52
CA ALA A 60 -19.60 5.37 -0.05
C ALA A 60 -19.07 6.82 0.04
N ARG A 61 -19.90 7.75 0.53
CA ARG A 61 -19.60 9.19 0.57
C ARG A 61 -18.38 9.52 1.41
N ARG A 62 -18.29 8.97 2.63
CA ARG A 62 -17.14 9.22 3.53
C ARG A 62 -15.87 8.61 2.96
N THR A 63 -15.97 7.41 2.38
CA THR A 63 -14.84 6.77 1.69
C THR A 63 -14.38 7.60 0.50
N ALA A 64 -15.29 8.08 -0.35
CA ALA A 64 -14.96 8.94 -1.48
C ALA A 64 -14.23 10.21 -1.02
N GLN A 65 -14.72 10.85 0.04
CA GLN A 65 -14.06 12.01 0.64
C GLN A 65 -12.66 11.67 1.19
N LYS A 66 -12.52 10.56 1.91
CA LYS A 66 -11.24 10.10 2.48
C LYS A 66 -10.16 9.93 1.42
N TYR A 67 -10.52 9.41 0.24
CA TYR A 67 -9.60 9.20 -0.87
C TYR A 67 -9.56 10.34 -1.88
N GLY A 68 -10.24 11.46 -1.60
CA GLY A 68 -10.25 12.64 -2.48
C GLY A 68 -10.91 12.40 -3.83
N ILE A 69 -11.93 11.54 -3.88
CA ILE A 69 -12.66 11.21 -5.11
C ILE A 69 -13.70 12.29 -5.38
N ASP A 70 -13.34 13.24 -6.24
CA ASP A 70 -14.19 14.37 -6.64
C ASP A 70 -14.74 14.25 -8.08
N ARG A 71 -14.25 13.26 -8.83
CA ARG A 71 -14.61 13.02 -10.23
C ARG A 71 -14.73 11.52 -10.49
N ILE A 72 -15.72 11.16 -11.30
CA ILE A 72 -16.01 9.76 -11.66
C ILE A 72 -16.21 9.59 -13.18
N PRO A 73 -15.99 8.38 -13.74
CA PRO A 73 -15.51 7.17 -13.04
C PRO A 73 -14.05 7.31 -12.58
N MET A 74 -13.73 6.77 -11.41
CA MET A 74 -12.36 6.71 -10.89
C MET A 74 -12.06 5.26 -10.51
N VAL A 75 -10.91 4.75 -10.96
CA VAL A 75 -10.49 3.38 -10.68
C VAL A 75 -9.22 3.41 -9.86
N ILE A 76 -9.20 2.71 -8.72
CA ILE A 76 -8.03 2.63 -7.84
C ILE A 76 -7.72 1.18 -7.53
N LEU A 77 -6.44 0.80 -7.64
CA LEU A 77 -5.92 -0.45 -7.10
C LEU A 77 -5.55 -0.25 -5.64
N PHE A 78 -6.11 -1.10 -4.78
CA PHE A 78 -5.74 -1.21 -3.37
C PHE A 78 -5.03 -2.53 -3.12
N ASN A 79 -4.08 -2.52 -2.17
CA ASN A 79 -3.46 -3.74 -1.65
C ASN A 79 -3.19 -3.56 -0.15
N GLY A 80 -3.65 -4.51 0.67
CA GLY A 80 -3.53 -4.48 2.13
C GLY A 80 -4.02 -3.16 2.75
N GLY A 81 -5.23 -2.73 2.40
CA GLY A 81 -5.82 -1.49 2.94
C GLY A 81 -5.30 -0.18 2.34
N LYS A 82 -4.23 -0.20 1.52
CA LYS A 82 -3.59 1.02 0.99
C LYS A 82 -3.82 1.19 -0.52
N PRO A 83 -4.05 2.42 -1.01
CA PRO A 83 -4.07 2.70 -2.44
C PRO A 83 -2.65 2.57 -3.02
N ILE A 84 -2.55 1.95 -4.20
CA ILE A 84 -1.31 1.78 -4.95
C ILE A 84 -1.23 2.81 -6.07
N SER A 85 -2.17 2.75 -7.00
CA SER A 85 -2.29 3.68 -8.13
C SER A 85 -3.70 3.59 -8.71
N GLY A 86 -4.01 4.46 -9.68
CA GLY A 86 -5.35 4.55 -10.25
C GLY A 86 -5.41 5.46 -11.46
N PHE A 87 -6.57 5.48 -12.12
CA PHE A 87 -6.83 6.33 -13.28
C PHE A 87 -8.27 6.85 -13.25
N ILE A 88 -8.48 7.96 -13.97
CA ILE A 88 -9.74 8.67 -14.03
C ILE A 88 -10.33 8.68 -15.44
N GLY A 89 -11.64 8.46 -15.50
CA GLY A 89 -12.47 8.54 -16.69
C GLY A 89 -12.44 7.27 -17.54
N VAL A 90 -13.45 7.15 -18.40
CA VAL A 90 -13.55 6.04 -19.36
C VAL A 90 -12.49 6.16 -20.47
N ARG A 91 -11.94 5.02 -20.91
CA ARG A 91 -10.98 4.89 -22.01
C ARG A 91 -11.33 3.64 -22.85
N PRO A 92 -10.78 3.49 -24.07
CA PRO A 92 -10.90 2.24 -24.81
C PRO A 92 -10.39 1.04 -24.01
N GLU A 93 -10.99 -0.13 -24.18
CA GLU A 93 -10.65 -1.35 -23.43
C GLU A 93 -9.15 -1.68 -23.46
N SER A 94 -8.50 -1.52 -24.62
CA SER A 94 -7.05 -1.75 -24.75
C SER A 94 -6.23 -0.88 -23.81
N VAL A 95 -6.61 0.38 -23.66
CA VAL A 95 -5.94 1.33 -22.76
C VAL A 95 -6.25 1.00 -21.31
N VAL A 96 -7.48 0.60 -20.98
CA VAL A 96 -7.84 0.17 -19.62
C VAL A 96 -7.02 -1.06 -19.22
N ARG A 97 -6.86 -2.03 -20.12
CA ARG A 97 -6.02 -3.21 -19.92
C ARG A 97 -4.57 -2.84 -19.62
N GLU A 98 -3.96 -1.98 -20.45
CA GLU A 98 -2.59 -1.50 -20.24
C GLU A 98 -2.42 -0.79 -18.89
N LEU A 99 -3.40 0.02 -18.49
CA LEU A 99 -3.39 0.69 -17.19
C LEU A 99 -3.48 -0.31 -16.04
N LEU A 100 -4.37 -1.31 -16.11
CA LEU A 100 -4.45 -2.38 -15.12
C LEU A 100 -3.16 -3.19 -15.03
N ASP A 101 -2.57 -3.59 -16.15
CA ASP A 101 -1.28 -4.28 -16.19
C ASP A 101 -0.18 -3.44 -15.52
N LYS A 102 -0.13 -2.14 -15.81
CA LYS A 102 0.83 -1.23 -15.18
C LYS A 102 0.61 -1.13 -13.68
N MET A 103 -0.63 -0.96 -13.24
CA MET A 103 -0.99 -0.85 -11.82
C MET A 103 -0.61 -2.14 -11.06
N LEU A 104 -0.85 -3.32 -11.66
CA LEU A 104 -0.47 -4.61 -11.07
C LEU A 104 1.05 -4.77 -10.99
N LYS A 105 1.80 -4.42 -12.05
CA LYS A 105 3.27 -4.44 -12.02
C LYS A 105 3.85 -3.48 -10.98
N GLU A 106 3.26 -2.29 -10.83
CA GLU A 106 3.65 -1.36 -9.77
C GLU A 106 3.45 -1.97 -8.37
N ASN A 107 2.37 -2.72 -8.17
CA ASN A 107 2.11 -3.45 -6.93
C ASN A 107 3.11 -4.60 -6.72
N GLU A 108 3.39 -5.40 -7.75
CA GLU A 108 4.36 -6.51 -7.71
C GLU A 108 5.76 -5.99 -7.36
N ASN A 109 6.26 -4.98 -8.07
CA ASN A 109 7.57 -4.36 -7.80
C ASN A 109 7.67 -3.82 -6.37
N LYS A 110 6.57 -3.25 -5.85
CA LYS A 110 6.52 -2.75 -4.47
C LYS A 110 6.64 -3.90 -3.46
N ASN A 111 5.97 -5.01 -3.71
CA ASN A 111 6.06 -6.20 -2.86
C ASN A 111 7.45 -6.83 -2.92
N GLU A 112 8.04 -6.94 -4.11
CA GLU A 112 9.42 -7.42 -4.28
C GLU A 112 10.42 -6.59 -3.46
N LYS A 113 10.35 -5.25 -3.55
CA LYS A 113 11.21 -4.37 -2.76
C LYS A 113 11.00 -4.53 -1.25
N ILE A 114 9.78 -4.84 -0.81
CA ILE A 114 9.50 -5.12 0.62
C ILE A 114 10.19 -6.43 1.02
N GLU A 115 10.04 -7.50 0.24
CA GLU A 115 10.66 -8.81 0.53
C GLU A 115 12.19 -8.74 0.53
N GLU A 116 12.78 -8.03 -0.42
CA GLU A 116 14.22 -7.79 -0.46
C GLU A 116 14.70 -7.10 0.81
N LEU A 117 13.98 -6.06 1.27
CA LEU A 117 14.36 -5.33 2.48
C LEU A 117 14.16 -6.15 3.75
N ILE A 118 13.16 -7.03 3.79
CA ILE A 118 12.98 -7.97 4.89
C ILE A 118 14.19 -8.89 4.99
N LYS A 119 14.63 -9.47 3.88
CA LYS A 119 15.81 -10.34 3.83
C LYS A 119 17.07 -9.59 4.24
N GLU A 120 17.26 -8.37 3.74
CA GLU A 120 18.39 -7.51 4.13
C GLU A 120 18.42 -7.29 5.65
N TYR A 121 17.28 -6.99 6.26
CA TYR A 121 17.20 -6.75 7.70
C TYR A 121 17.27 -8.02 8.55
N GLU A 122 16.78 -9.15 8.06
CA GLU A 122 16.95 -10.45 8.70
C GLU A 122 18.43 -10.83 8.76
N GLU A 123 19.14 -10.75 7.62
CA GLU A 123 20.59 -10.98 7.57
C GLU A 123 21.36 -10.00 8.46
N TYR A 124 20.98 -8.72 8.44
CA TYR A 124 21.59 -7.72 9.32
C TYR A 124 21.40 -8.10 10.79
N ALA A 125 20.20 -8.52 11.19
CA ALA A 125 19.91 -8.89 12.56
C ALA A 125 20.74 -10.09 13.01
N GLU A 126 20.73 -11.17 12.22
CA GLU A 126 21.48 -12.40 12.50
C GLU A 126 22.98 -12.13 12.68
N LYS A 127 23.58 -11.36 11.76
CA LYS A 127 25.01 -10.98 11.82
C LYS A 127 25.36 -10.17 13.08
N ASN A 128 24.37 -9.57 13.73
CA ASN A 128 24.56 -8.68 14.88
C ASN A 128 24.01 -9.24 16.19
N GLY A 129 23.62 -10.53 16.22
CA GLY A 129 23.26 -11.23 17.46
C GLY A 129 21.86 -10.90 17.99
N PHE A 130 20.97 -10.41 17.13
CA PHE A 130 19.55 -10.23 17.41
C PHE A 130 18.72 -10.75 16.23
N LYS A 131 17.40 -10.59 16.26
CA LYS A 131 16.48 -11.12 15.26
C LYS A 131 15.60 -10.02 14.68
N LEU A 132 15.12 -10.23 13.47
CA LEU A 132 13.99 -9.50 12.96
C LEU A 132 12.73 -9.90 13.75
N SER A 133 11.81 -8.95 13.97
CA SER A 133 10.57 -9.23 14.69
C SER A 133 9.80 -10.39 14.04
N PRO A 134 9.31 -11.36 14.84
CA PRO A 134 8.50 -12.46 14.32
C PRO A 134 7.09 -12.01 13.90
N ASN A 135 6.66 -10.81 14.30
CA ASN A 135 5.42 -10.21 13.85
C ASN A 135 5.59 -9.62 12.45
N ARG A 136 5.16 -10.37 11.43
CA ARG A 136 5.27 -10.00 10.02
C ARG A 136 4.54 -8.69 9.68
N GLU A 137 3.35 -8.47 10.23
CA GLU A 137 2.56 -7.26 9.99
C GLU A 137 3.31 -6.01 10.48
N VAL A 138 3.95 -6.09 11.65
CA VAL A 138 4.78 -5.01 12.18
C VAL A 138 5.98 -4.75 11.29
N VAL A 139 6.69 -5.79 10.87
CA VAL A 139 7.86 -5.70 9.98
C VAL A 139 7.48 -5.01 8.67
N GLU A 140 6.43 -5.48 8.00
CA GLU A 140 5.97 -4.90 6.73
C GLU A 140 5.51 -3.46 6.89
N ARG A 141 4.78 -3.13 7.95
CA ARG A 141 4.33 -1.76 8.22
C ARG A 141 5.51 -0.82 8.38
N LEU A 142 6.55 -1.22 9.11
CA LEU A 142 7.76 -0.43 9.31
C LEU A 142 8.55 -0.28 8.02
N ILE A 143 8.71 -1.35 7.25
CA ILE A 143 9.38 -1.33 5.94
C ILE A 143 8.65 -0.44 4.93
N LYS A 144 7.32 -0.55 4.84
CA LYS A 144 6.49 0.34 4.02
C LYS A 144 6.73 1.81 4.42
N GLY A 145 6.76 2.11 5.71
CA GLY A 145 7.08 3.46 6.21
C GLY A 145 8.51 3.92 5.87
N MET A 146 9.49 3.03 5.92
CA MET A 146 10.88 3.34 5.53
C MET A 146 11.01 3.63 4.03
N LEU A 147 10.32 2.86 3.18
CA LEU A 147 10.28 3.09 1.73
C LEU A 147 9.56 4.41 1.38
N GLU A 148 8.50 4.75 2.11
CA GLU A 148 7.82 6.05 2.00
C GLU A 148 8.77 7.20 2.40
N ASN A 149 9.54 7.04 3.48
CA ASN A 149 10.55 8.01 3.90
C ASN A 149 11.70 8.14 2.89
N GLU A 150 12.17 7.03 2.31
CA GLU A 150 13.19 7.04 1.26
C GLU A 150 12.71 7.85 0.05
N LYS A 151 11.47 7.62 -0.40
CA LYS A 151 10.87 8.39 -1.49
C LYS A 151 10.76 9.89 -1.18
N LYS A 152 10.44 10.25 0.06
CA LYS A 152 10.16 11.64 0.46
C LYS A 152 11.42 12.44 0.83
N PHE A 153 12.37 11.79 1.49
CA PHE A 153 13.52 12.43 2.12
C PHE A 153 14.87 11.93 1.59
N GLY A 154 14.86 10.89 0.74
CA GLY A 154 16.05 10.33 0.10
C GLY A 154 16.72 9.20 0.87
N GLU A 155 16.30 8.91 2.09
CA GLU A 155 16.91 7.89 2.96
C GLU A 155 15.85 7.09 3.72
N ARG A 156 16.20 5.86 4.12
CA ARG A 156 15.33 4.93 4.88
C ARG A 156 15.24 5.31 6.37
N TYR A 157 14.82 6.54 6.67
CA TYR A 157 14.63 7.00 8.04
C TYR A 157 13.62 6.14 8.82
N CYS A 158 13.93 5.82 10.09
CA CYS A 158 13.02 5.05 10.95
C CYS A 158 11.68 5.78 11.08
N PRO A 159 10.53 5.11 10.81
CA PRO A 159 9.20 5.70 10.99
C PRO A 159 8.93 6.13 12.44
N CYS A 160 9.71 5.61 13.38
CA CYS A 160 9.63 5.87 14.80
C CYS A 160 10.28 7.18 15.27
N ARG A 161 11.06 7.85 14.40
CA ARG A 161 11.77 9.09 14.73
C ARG A 161 11.22 10.24 13.92
N ARG A 162 11.05 11.40 14.55
CA ARG A 162 10.65 12.63 13.87
C ARG A 162 11.81 13.14 13.00
N ILE A 163 11.56 13.25 11.70
CA ILE A 163 12.48 13.80 10.70
C ILE A 163 12.33 15.32 10.73
N THR A 164 13.43 16.06 10.89
CA THR A 164 13.43 17.53 10.94
C THR A 164 13.58 18.16 9.57
N GLY A 165 14.14 17.40 8.61
CA GLY A 165 14.51 17.88 7.27
C GLY A 165 15.96 18.37 7.21
N ASN A 166 16.65 18.43 8.35
CA ASN A 166 18.08 18.69 8.42
C ASN A 166 18.85 17.37 8.36
N LYS A 167 19.54 17.12 7.24
CA LYS A 167 20.24 15.85 6.99
C LYS A 167 21.27 15.50 8.05
N GLU A 168 21.98 16.48 8.61
CA GLU A 168 23.00 16.23 9.64
C GLU A 168 22.35 15.79 10.97
N GLU A 169 21.28 16.45 11.38
CA GLU A 169 20.51 16.06 12.58
C GLU A 169 19.78 14.72 12.40
N ASP A 170 19.35 14.43 11.17
CA ASP A 170 18.56 13.24 10.86
C ASP A 170 19.43 12.00 10.59
N LYS A 171 20.74 12.14 10.35
CA LYS A 171 21.64 11.04 9.95
C LYS A 171 21.55 9.81 10.86
N GLY A 172 21.50 10.02 12.18
CA GLY A 172 21.37 8.92 13.16
C GLY A 172 20.02 8.21 13.15
N LYS A 173 19.02 8.74 12.42
CA LYS A 173 17.64 8.21 12.36
C LYS A 173 17.45 7.23 11.20
N ILE A 174 18.40 7.09 10.28
CA ILE A 174 18.36 6.12 9.17
C ILE A 174 18.38 4.70 9.74
N CYS A 175 17.45 3.84 9.34
CA CYS A 175 17.41 2.46 9.83
C CYS A 175 18.54 1.62 9.18
N PRO A 176 19.28 0.78 9.93
CA PRO A 176 19.26 0.60 11.38
C PRO A 176 19.77 1.84 12.15
N CYS A 177 18.92 2.43 12.99
CA CYS A 177 19.17 3.76 13.57
C CYS A 177 20.21 3.72 14.69
N HIS A 178 20.91 4.83 14.95
CA HIS A 178 22.03 4.88 15.89
C HIS A 178 21.75 4.19 17.25
N TRP A 179 20.52 4.32 17.77
CA TRP A 179 20.11 3.82 19.09
C TRP A 179 19.67 2.35 19.13
N HIS A 180 19.42 1.70 17.99
CA HIS A 180 18.73 0.40 17.97
C HIS A 180 19.40 -0.67 18.84
N ARG A 181 20.74 -0.71 18.89
CA ARG A 181 21.48 -1.72 19.66
C ARG A 181 21.33 -1.52 21.16
N GLU A 182 21.49 -0.30 21.63
CA GLU A 182 21.32 0.06 23.04
C GLU A 182 19.88 -0.24 23.49
N GLU A 183 18.90 0.07 22.65
CA GLU A 183 17.50 -0.25 22.91
C GLU A 183 17.25 -1.76 22.98
N ILE A 184 17.81 -2.55 22.07
CA ILE A 184 17.69 -4.02 22.11
C ILE A 184 18.34 -4.59 23.38
N GLU A 185 19.49 -4.07 23.78
CA GLU A 185 20.19 -4.53 24.99
C GLU A 185 19.40 -4.19 26.26
N ARG A 186 18.86 -2.97 26.34
CA ARG A 186 18.11 -2.46 27.49
C ARG A 186 16.70 -3.03 27.58
N ASP A 187 15.97 -3.03 26.47
CA ASP A 187 14.53 -3.27 26.42
C ASP A 187 14.16 -4.62 25.75
N GLY A 188 15.14 -5.33 25.19
CA GLY A 188 14.93 -6.56 24.43
C GLY A 188 14.44 -6.33 22.99
N HIS A 189 14.19 -5.07 22.60
CA HIS A 189 13.82 -4.69 21.25
C HIS A 189 14.20 -3.23 20.96
N CYS A 190 14.37 -2.86 19.68
CA CYS A 190 14.52 -1.46 19.33
C CYS A 190 13.20 -0.70 19.49
N PHE A 191 13.22 0.63 19.56
CA PHE A 191 12.02 1.42 19.87
C PHE A 191 10.85 1.19 18.91
N CYS A 192 11.11 0.91 17.63
CA CYS A 192 10.05 0.59 16.67
C CYS A 192 9.59 -0.87 16.69
N GLY A 193 10.31 -1.75 17.39
CA GLY A 193 10.06 -3.19 17.45
C GLY A 193 10.47 -3.95 16.19
N LEU A 194 11.25 -3.35 15.26
CA LEU A 194 11.72 -4.06 14.06
C LEU A 194 12.71 -5.17 14.42
N PHE A 195 13.60 -4.90 15.36
CA PHE A 195 14.63 -5.82 15.83
C PHE A 195 14.37 -6.18 17.29
N VAL A 196 14.53 -7.46 17.61
CA VAL A 196 14.27 -8.06 18.94
C VAL A 196 15.41 -9.00 19.32
N LYS A 197 15.61 -9.25 20.61
CA LYS A 197 16.65 -10.18 21.10
C LYS A 197 16.37 -11.64 20.72
#